data_AF-A0AAF0XYQ2-F1
#
_entry.id   AF-A0AAF0XYQ2-F1
#
_cell.length_a   1.000
_cell.length_b   1.000
_cell.length_c   1.000
_cell.angle_alpha   90.00
_cell.angle_beta   90.00
_cell.angle_gamma   90.00
#
_symmetry.space_group_name_H-M   'P 1'
#
loop_
_entity.id
_entity.type
_entity.pdbx_description
1 polymer ?
#
loop_
_entity_poly.entity_id
_entity_poly.type
_entity_poly.pdbx_seq_one_letter_code
_entity_poly.pdbx_strand_id
1 'polypeptide(L)'
;MKIPLSRRTSPKSLACAINLSKSTLHRNVQFGDIRRHNNPFKPYPKDTSKKARVQYCLSMLDRNSIAHDPKFVDMYNMIHIDEKWFYISRKTKSIILYPKKVILNVVVKAKLFNKSYVL
;
A
#
# COMPACT_ATOMS: atom_id res chain seq x y z
N MET A 1 -10.09 -9.01 -26.83
CA MET A 1 -10.21 -9.91 -25.65
C MET A 1 -10.41 -9.14 -24.33
N LYS A 2 -11.51 -9.43 -23.61
CA LYS A 2 -11.89 -8.81 -22.33
C LYS A 2 -11.85 -9.86 -21.20
N ILE A 3 -10.66 -10.14 -20.65
CA ILE A 3 -10.48 -11.09 -19.54
C ILE A 3 -10.92 -10.42 -18.22
N PRO A 4 -11.70 -11.05 -17.34
CA PRO A 4 -12.07 -10.46 -16.05
C PRO A 4 -10.83 -10.24 -15.15
N LEU A 5 -10.81 -9.14 -14.37
CA LEU A 5 -9.67 -8.79 -13.50
C LEU A 5 -9.33 -9.87 -12.47
N SER A 6 -10.32 -10.65 -12.02
CA SER A 6 -10.14 -11.77 -11.09
C SER A 6 -9.14 -12.82 -11.63
N ARG A 7 -9.19 -13.11 -12.94
CA ARG A 7 -8.33 -14.09 -13.61
C ARG A 7 -6.97 -13.56 -14.05
N ARG A 8 -6.67 -12.29 -13.77
CA ARG A 8 -5.39 -11.65 -14.11
C ARG A 8 -4.42 -11.56 -12.93
N THR A 9 -4.73 -12.22 -11.81
CA THR A 9 -3.98 -12.08 -10.55
C THR A 9 -2.78 -13.00 -10.46
N SER A 10 -2.97 -14.29 -10.78
CA SER A 10 -1.89 -15.27 -10.82
C SER A 10 -1.48 -15.56 -12.26
N PRO A 11 -0.17 -15.75 -12.54
CA PRO A 11 0.30 -16.15 -13.86
C PRO A 11 -0.39 -17.41 -14.39
N LYS A 12 -0.70 -18.38 -13.50
CA LYS A 12 -1.41 -19.61 -13.86
C LYS A 12 -2.85 -19.34 -14.31
N SER A 13 -3.60 -18.54 -13.55
CA SER A 13 -4.99 -18.18 -13.90
C SER A 13 -5.03 -17.37 -15.19
N LEU A 14 -4.07 -16.47 -15.38
CA LEU A 14 -3.98 -15.67 -16.60
C LEU A 14 -3.64 -16.56 -17.81
N ALA A 15 -2.63 -17.42 -17.69
CA ALA A 15 -2.23 -18.37 -18.74
C ALA A 15 -3.42 -19.23 -19.22
N CYS A 16 -4.19 -19.77 -18.28
CA CYS A 16 -5.42 -20.51 -18.57
C CYS A 16 -6.49 -19.64 -19.24
N ALA A 17 -6.65 -18.38 -18.83
CA ALA A 17 -7.64 -17.48 -19.42
C ALA A 17 -7.28 -16.98 -20.84
N ILE A 18 -6.00 -17.04 -21.22
CA ILE A 18 -5.51 -16.61 -22.54
C ILE A 18 -5.06 -17.79 -23.43
N ASN A 19 -5.24 -19.02 -22.96
CA ASN A 19 -4.76 -20.24 -23.62
C ASN A 19 -3.29 -20.17 -24.03
N LEU A 20 -2.42 -19.61 -23.17
CA LEU A 20 -0.97 -19.64 -23.35
C LEU A 20 -0.33 -20.54 -22.29
N SER A 21 0.85 -21.08 -22.60
CA SER A 21 1.66 -21.76 -21.60
C SER A 21 2.16 -20.76 -20.54
N LYS A 22 2.37 -21.26 -19.31
CA LYS A 22 2.94 -20.46 -18.22
C LYS A 22 4.34 -19.92 -18.58
N SER A 23 5.14 -20.69 -19.31
CA SER A 23 6.50 -20.32 -19.71
C SER A 23 6.50 -19.17 -20.72
N THR A 24 5.60 -19.19 -21.71
CA THR A 24 5.44 -18.09 -22.67
C THR A 24 4.97 -16.82 -21.97
N LEU A 25 3.99 -16.93 -21.06
CA LEU A 25 3.55 -15.78 -20.26
C LEU A 25 4.68 -15.20 -19.41
N HIS A 26 5.51 -16.06 -18.80
CA HIS A 26 6.65 -15.63 -17.98
C HIS A 26 7.71 -14.90 -18.81
N ARG A 27 8.04 -15.41 -20.00
CA ARG A 27 8.93 -14.72 -20.95
C ARG A 27 8.38 -13.34 -21.31
N ASN A 28 7.10 -13.23 -21.63
CA ASN A 28 6.48 -11.93 -21.99
C ASN A 28 6.50 -10.93 -20.82
N VAL A 29 6.45 -11.40 -19.56
CA VAL A 29 6.64 -10.54 -18.40
C VAL A 29 8.10 -10.08 -18.28
N GLN A 30 9.07 -10.97 -18.52
CA GLN A 30 10.49 -10.62 -18.52
C GLN A 30 10.86 -9.63 -19.63
N PHE A 31 10.32 -9.80 -20.84
CA PHE A 31 10.52 -8.89 -21.97
C PHE A 31 9.76 -7.57 -21.82
N GLY A 32 8.89 -7.44 -20.81
CA GLY A 32 8.17 -6.21 -20.52
C GLY A 32 6.90 -5.99 -21.35
N ASP A 33 6.56 -6.94 -22.23
CA ASP A 33 5.30 -7.00 -23.00
C ASP A 33 4.07 -7.17 -22.10
N ILE A 34 4.27 -7.56 -20.85
CA ILE A 34 3.22 -7.73 -19.86
C ILE A 34 3.73 -7.18 -18.53
N ARG A 35 3.03 -6.21 -17.94
CA ARG A 35 3.42 -5.58 -16.68
C ARG A 35 2.48 -5.98 -15.54
N ARG A 36 3.07 -6.27 -14.38
CA ARG A 36 2.31 -6.48 -13.15
C ARG A 36 2.06 -5.13 -12.50
N HIS A 37 0.78 -4.77 -12.36
CA HIS A 37 0.38 -3.56 -11.66
C HIS A 37 -0.08 -3.92 -10.24
N ASN A 38 0.61 -3.35 -9.26
CA ASN A 38 0.20 -3.39 -7.87
C ASN A 38 -0.45 -2.04 -7.57
N ASN A 39 -1.72 -2.05 -7.18
CA ASN A 39 -2.33 -0.83 -6.67
C ASN A 39 -1.97 -0.70 -5.17
N PRO A 40 -1.15 0.28 -4.75
CA PRO A 40 -0.90 0.50 -3.34
C PRO A 40 -2.18 0.99 -2.67
N PHE A 41 -2.62 0.29 -1.63
CA PHE A 41 -3.83 0.65 -0.89
C PHE A 41 -3.66 1.92 -0.03
N LYS A 42 -2.42 2.41 0.13
CA LYS A 42 -2.15 3.57 0.97
C LYS A 42 -2.40 4.85 0.17
N PRO A 43 -3.35 5.71 0.59
CA PRO A 43 -3.52 7.01 -0.03
C PRO A 43 -2.25 7.84 0.16
N TYR A 44 -1.91 8.66 -0.83
CA TYR A 44 -0.83 9.61 -0.69
C TYR A 44 -1.17 10.60 0.44
N PRO A 45 -0.23 10.85 1.38
CA PRO A 45 -0.49 11.76 2.48
C PRO A 45 -0.69 13.18 1.94
N LYS A 46 -1.77 13.83 2.38
CA LYS A 46 -2.01 15.25 2.10
C LYS A 46 -0.96 16.10 2.80
N ASP A 47 -0.66 17.28 2.27
CA ASP A 47 0.35 18.15 2.86
C ASP A 47 -0.03 18.63 4.28
N THR A 48 -1.32 18.79 4.56
CA THR A 48 -1.83 19.05 5.92
C THR A 48 -1.48 17.91 6.89
N SER A 49 -1.66 16.66 6.47
CA SER A 49 -1.30 15.50 7.27
C SER A 49 0.21 15.38 7.46
N LYS A 50 1.02 15.74 6.45
CA LYS A 50 2.49 15.79 6.59
C LYS A 50 2.90 16.83 7.64
N LYS A 51 2.36 18.04 7.56
CA LYS A 51 2.62 19.12 8.54
C LYS A 51 2.25 18.69 9.96
N ALA A 52 1.07 18.10 10.14
CA ALA A 52 0.62 17.61 11.45
C ALA A 52 1.56 16.54 12.03
N ARG A 53 2.06 15.62 11.19
CA ARG A 53 3.02 14.59 11.61
C ARG A 53 4.36 15.20 12.03
N VAL A 54 4.86 16.18 11.30
CA VAL A 54 6.11 16.88 11.66
C VAL A 54 5.95 17.61 12.99
N GLN A 55 4.84 18.33 13.19
CA GLN A 55 4.56 19.02 14.45
C GLN A 55 4.47 18.04 15.63
N TYR A 56 3.82 16.89 15.43
CA TYR A 56 3.80 15.82 16.43
C TYR A 56 5.21 15.30 16.76
N CYS A 57 6.04 15.02 15.76
CA CYS A 57 7.41 14.57 15.98
C CYS A 57 8.23 15.60 16.78
N LEU A 58 8.07 16.90 16.48
CA LEU A 58 8.75 17.97 17.23
C LEU A 58 8.28 18.03 18.68
N SER A 59 7.00 17.80 18.95
CA SER A 59 6.48 17.77 20.34
C SER A 59 6.98 16.59 21.17
N MET A 60 7.46 15.52 20.52
CA MET A 60 7.99 14.32 21.17
C MET A 60 9.49 14.40 21.45
N LEU A 61 10.16 15.52 21.15
CA LEU A 61 11.57 15.73 21.49
C LEU A 61 11.72 16.09 22.97
N ASP A 62 12.70 15.46 23.63
CA ASP A 62 13.01 15.77 25.02
C ASP A 62 13.72 17.12 25.11
N ARG A 63 13.06 18.08 25.78
CA ARG A 63 13.51 19.48 25.91
C ARG A 63 14.92 19.61 26.47
N ASN A 64 15.31 18.70 27.35
CA ASN A 64 16.63 18.73 28.00
C ASN A 64 17.76 18.30 27.05
N SER A 65 17.45 17.44 26.08
CA SER A 65 18.41 16.89 25.13
C SER A 65 18.63 17.77 23.89
N ILE A 66 17.72 18.73 23.62
CA ILE A 66 17.71 19.55 22.39
C ILE A 66 19.03 20.30 22.15
N ALA A 67 19.71 20.75 23.21
CA ALA A 67 20.87 21.63 23.09
C ALA A 67 22.14 20.93 22.55
N HIS A 68 22.27 19.61 22.72
CA HIS A 68 23.48 18.88 22.37
C HIS A 68 23.23 17.67 21.47
N ASP A 69 22.24 16.84 21.83
CA ASP A 69 21.89 15.62 21.09
C ASP A 69 20.39 15.36 21.24
N PRO A 70 19.54 15.88 20.33
CA PRO A 70 18.09 15.82 20.46
C PRO A 70 17.60 14.38 20.40
N LYS A 71 17.06 13.91 21.53
CA LYS A 71 16.45 12.59 21.69
C LYS A 71 14.94 12.73 21.77
N PHE A 72 14.24 11.65 21.39
CA PHE A 72 12.81 11.55 21.64
C PHE A 72 12.56 11.21 23.11
N VAL A 73 11.46 11.72 23.66
CA VAL A 73 11.00 11.38 25.00
C VAL A 73 10.70 9.89 25.08
N ASP A 74 11.22 9.25 26.13
CA ASP A 74 10.98 7.84 26.39
C ASP A 74 9.48 7.59 26.65
N MET A 75 8.90 6.66 25.88
CA MET A 75 7.45 6.41 25.86
C MET A 75 7.00 5.41 26.93
N TYR A 76 7.78 5.23 28.01
CA TYR A 76 7.52 4.22 29.04
C TYR A 76 6.19 4.42 29.77
N ASN A 77 5.69 5.67 29.83
CA ASN A 77 4.41 6.00 30.43
C ASN A 77 3.28 6.17 29.39
N MET A 78 3.44 5.63 28.18
CA MET A 78 2.46 5.77 27.11
C MET A 78 1.93 4.40 26.66
N ILE A 79 0.62 4.20 26.74
CA ILE A 79 -0.03 2.98 26.28
C ILE A 79 -0.50 3.16 24.83
N HIS A 80 0.02 2.34 23.93
CA HIS A 80 -0.35 2.35 22.52
C HIS A 80 -1.48 1.36 22.23
N ILE A 81 -2.64 1.88 21.80
CA ILE A 81 -3.78 1.07 21.38
C ILE A 81 -4.03 1.29 19.89
N ASP A 82 -4.08 0.20 19.12
CA ASP A 82 -4.38 0.20 17.69
C ASP A 82 -5.41 -0.88 17.35
N GLU A 83 -6.44 -0.51 16.59
CA GLU A 83 -7.44 -1.46 16.09
C GLU A 83 -7.04 -1.99 14.71
N LYS A 84 -6.75 -3.29 14.64
CA LYS A 84 -6.41 -3.96 13.38
C LYS A 84 -7.55 -4.80 12.85
N TRP A 85 -8.14 -4.35 11.73
CA TRP A 85 -9.15 -5.12 11.00
C TRP A 85 -8.53 -6.24 10.16
N PHE A 86 -8.79 -7.48 10.54
CA PHE A 86 -8.50 -8.67 9.75
C PHE A 86 -9.62 -8.92 8.74
N TYR A 87 -9.24 -9.19 7.49
CA TYR A 87 -10.19 -9.53 6.43
C TYR A 87 -9.88 -10.96 5.99
N ILE A 88 -10.94 -11.75 5.78
CA ILE A 88 -10.82 -13.14 5.31
C ILE A 88 -10.23 -13.18 3.89
N SER A 89 -10.44 -12.14 3.08
CA SER A 89 -9.90 -12.03 1.72
C SER A 89 -8.67 -11.11 1.61
N ARG A 90 -7.79 -11.38 0.65
CA ARG A 90 -6.59 -10.57 0.37
C ARG A 90 -6.96 -9.16 -0.12
N LYS A 91 -6.49 -8.14 0.61
CA LYS A 91 -6.71 -6.70 0.31
C LYS A 91 -6.03 -6.21 -0.97
N THR A 92 -4.92 -6.83 -1.37
CA THR A 92 -4.15 -6.44 -2.55
C THR A 92 -4.34 -7.47 -3.67
N LYS A 93 -4.79 -6.98 -4.83
CA LYS A 93 -4.84 -7.75 -6.08
C LYS A 93 -3.80 -7.18 -7.02
N SER A 94 -2.69 -7.89 -7.21
CA SER A 94 -1.76 -7.57 -8.29
C SER A 94 -2.39 -8.01 -9.60
N ILE A 95 -2.58 -7.10 -10.56
CA ILE A 95 -3.23 -7.42 -11.83
C ILE A 95 -2.18 -7.36 -12.93
N ILE A 96 -2.12 -8.42 -13.73
CA ILE A 96 -1.24 -8.50 -14.89
C ILE A 96 -1.95 -7.81 -16.09
N LEU A 97 -1.32 -6.80 -16.68
CA LEU A 97 -1.87 -5.97 -17.75
C LEU A 97 -0.95 -5.98 -18.99
N TYR A 98 -1.58 -5.87 -20.16
CA TYR A 98 -0.87 -5.60 -21.41
C TYR A 98 -0.59 -4.09 -21.54
N PRO A 99 0.56 -3.70 -22.11
CA PRO A 99 1.08 -2.33 -22.10
C PRO A 99 0.19 -1.30 -22.78
N LYS A 100 -0.74 -1.72 -23.65
CA LYS A 100 -1.65 -0.83 -24.41
C LYS A 100 -3.00 -0.56 -23.74
N LYS A 101 -3.28 -1.07 -22.53
CA LYS A 101 -4.55 -0.79 -21.83
C LYS A 101 -4.35 0.24 -20.71
N VAL A 102 -4.94 1.43 -20.91
CA VAL A 102 -5.05 2.48 -19.89
C VAL A 102 -5.73 1.89 -18.64
N ILE A 103 -5.10 2.13 -17.50
CA ILE A 103 -5.58 1.69 -16.18
C ILE A 103 -6.75 2.58 -15.80
N LEU A 104 -7.97 2.06 -15.80
CA LEU A 104 -9.05 2.70 -15.06
C LEU A 104 -8.71 2.57 -13.58
N ASN A 105 -8.47 3.71 -12.93
CA ASN A 105 -8.24 3.80 -11.50
C ASN A 105 -9.33 2.99 -10.77
N VAL A 106 -8.93 1.89 -10.13
CA VAL A 106 -9.83 1.18 -9.22
C VAL A 106 -9.87 2.02 -7.96
N VAL A 107 -10.79 2.97 -7.91
CA VAL A 107 -11.06 3.79 -6.75
C VAL A 107 -11.60 2.87 -5.65
N VAL A 108 -10.79 2.62 -4.63
CA VAL A 108 -11.25 2.00 -3.39
C VAL A 108 -11.19 3.06 -2.32
N LYS A 109 -12.33 3.34 -1.68
CA LYS A 109 -12.44 4.32 -0.60
C LYS A 109 -11.49 3.95 0.53
N ALA A 110 -10.57 4.86 0.86
CA ALA A 110 -9.70 4.72 2.03
C ALA A 110 -10.49 5.05 3.31
N LYS A 111 -10.31 4.22 4.35
CA LYS A 111 -10.82 4.50 5.70
C LYS A 111 -10.03 5.68 6.29
N LEU A 112 -10.73 6.65 6.85
CA LEU A 112 -10.17 7.74 7.65
C LEU A 112 -9.56 7.15 8.93
N PHE A 113 -8.32 7.54 9.22
CA PHE A 113 -7.65 7.25 10.49
C PHE A 113 -8.40 7.99 11.61
N ASN A 114 -9.01 7.26 12.54
CA ASN A 114 -9.50 7.85 13.79
C ASN A 114 -8.34 7.90 14.79
N LYS A 115 -8.25 9.00 15.54
CA LYS A 115 -7.26 9.22 16.60
C LYS A 115 -7.37 8.11 17.64
N SER A 116 -6.28 7.38 17.89
CA SER A 116 -6.10 6.65 19.14
C SER A 116 -5.92 7.69 20.25
N TYR A 117 -6.71 7.56 21.32
CA TYR A 117 -6.56 8.37 22.52
C TYR A 117 -5.29 7.91 23.26
N VAL A 118 -4.42 8.86 23.56
CA VAL A 118 -3.36 8.70 24.56
C VAL A 118 -4.03 9.04 25.89
N LEU A 119 -4.14 8.06 26.78
CA LEU A 119 -4.46 8.29 28.20
C LEU A 119 -3.14 8.50 28.95
#